data_AF-A0A0U4WNF7-F1
#
_entry.id   AF-A0A0U4WNF7-F1
#
_cell.length_a   1.000
_cell.length_b   1.000
_cell.length_c   1.000
_cell.angle_alpha   90.00
_cell.angle_beta   90.00
_cell.angle_gamma   90.00
#
_symmetry.space_group_name_H-M   'P 1'
#
loop_
_entity.id
_entity.type
_entity.pdbx_description
1 polymer ?
#
loop_
_entity_poly.entity_id
_entity_poly.type
_entity_poly.pdbx_seq_one_letter_code
_entity_poly.pdbx_strand_id
1 'polypeptide(L)' 'MAQTARELGLSENTLYRWMAEFRKDGEQAFPSSGQLKPDEKALRDLQKKIRDLEKENEILEKAMHYFAKDRR' A
#
# COMPACT_ATOMS: atom_id res chain seq x y z
N MET A 1 15.27 23.00 17.59
CA MET A 1 15.42 21.74 16.83
C MET A 1 16.83 21.59 16.28
N ALA A 2 17.45 22.67 15.77
CA ALA A 2 18.86 22.69 15.36
C ALA A 2 19.87 22.13 16.37
N GLN A 3 19.74 22.46 17.66
CA GLN A 3 20.66 21.96 18.69
C GLN A 3 20.52 20.45 18.89
N THR A 4 19.29 19.96 19.09
CA THR A 4 18.98 18.53 19.20
C THR A 4 19.39 17.74 17.95
N ALA A 5 19.19 18.30 16.76
CA ALA A 5 19.62 17.68 15.50
C ALA A 5 21.15 17.56 15.44
N ARG A 6 21.89 18.60 15.84
CA ARG A 6 23.36 18.57 15.90
C ARG A 6 23.88 17.57 16.94
N GLU A 7 23.28 17.51 18.12
CA GLU A 7 23.62 16.54 19.17
C GLU A 7 23.43 15.09 18.70
N LEU A 8 22.43 14.85 17.85
CA LEU A 8 22.16 13.55 17.24
C LEU A 8 22.94 13.28 15.94
N GLY A 9 23.74 14.25 15.46
CA GLY A 9 24.46 14.14 14.18
C GLY A 9 23.54 14.11 12.95
N LEU A 10 22.30 14.57 13.08
CA LEU A 10 21.28 14.59 12.04
C LEU A 10 21.13 15.98 11.44
N SER A 11 20.64 16.05 10.20
CA SER A 11 20.19 17.32 9.63
C SER A 11 18.90 17.78 10.33
N GLU A 12 18.73 19.10 10.49
CA GLU A 12 17.51 19.67 11.09
C GLU A 12 16.26 19.31 10.27
N ASN A 13 16.39 19.25 8.93
CA ASN A 13 15.32 18.84 8.03
C ASN A 13 14.89 17.38 8.25
N THR A 14 15.83 16.48 8.53
CA THR A 14 15.54 15.07 8.83
C THR A 14 14.72 14.97 10.12
N LEU A 15 15.15 15.64 11.18
CA LEU A 15 14.45 15.64 12.46
C LEU A 15 13.05 16.26 12.33
N TYR A 16 12.93 17.35 11.58
CA TYR A 16 11.64 17.99 11.30
C TYR A 16 10.68 17.05 10.57
N ARG A 17 11.16 16.37 9.52
CA ARG A 17 10.35 15.40 8.76
C ARG A 17 9.88 14.26 9.65
N TRP A 18 10.77 13.68 10.46
CA TRP A 18 10.41 12.59 11.38
C TRP A 18 9.39 13.01 12.42
N MET A 19 9.48 14.22 12.97
CA MET A 19 8.45 14.73 13.87
C MET A 19 7.11 14.95 13.18
N ALA A 20 7.11 15.42 11.93
CA ALA A 20 5.88 15.58 11.15
C ALA A 20 5.24 14.22 10.84
N GLU A 21 6.04 13.23 10.43
CA GLU A 21 5.61 11.84 10.21
C GLU A 21 5.06 11.23 11.50
N PHE A 22 5.75 11.40 12.63
CA PHE A 22 5.31 10.92 13.94
C PHE A 22 4.03 11.60 14.43
N ARG A 23 3.86 12.91 14.20
CA ARG A 23 2.60 13.61 14.55
C ARG A 23 1.41 13.13 13.72
N LYS A 24 1.66 12.73 12.47
CA LYS A 24 0.61 12.30 11.54
C LYS A 24 0.21 10.84 11.79
N ASP A 25 1.20 9.97 11.89
CA ASP A 25 1.02 8.52 11.82
C ASP A 25 1.37 7.81 13.15
N GLY A 26 1.80 8.56 14.19
CA GLY A 26 2.10 8.04 15.51
C GLY A 26 3.17 6.94 15.51
N GLU A 27 2.91 5.85 16.21
CA GLU A 27 3.78 4.67 16.23
C GLU A 27 3.92 4.00 14.86
N GLN A 28 3.03 4.28 13.91
CA GLN A 28 3.07 3.75 12.55
C GLN A 28 3.91 4.64 11.59
N ALA A 29 4.49 5.73 12.09
CA ALA A 29 5.32 6.62 11.28
C ALA A 29 6.63 5.95 10.81
N PHE A 30 7.13 4.99 11.60
CA PHE A 30 8.39 4.29 11.32
C PHE A 30 8.17 2.77 11.28
N PRO A 31 7.46 2.26 10.27
CA PRO A 31 7.33 0.82 10.12
C PRO A 31 8.72 0.21 9.88
N SER A 32 8.97 -0.97 10.44
CA SER A 32 10.18 -1.74 10.19
C SER A 32 10.41 -1.89 8.68
N SER A 33 11.65 -1.84 8.21
CA SER A 33 11.98 -1.97 6.78
C SER A 33 11.25 -3.17 6.15
N GLY A 34 10.32 -2.89 5.24
CA GLY A 34 9.49 -3.91 4.57
C GLY A 34 8.05 -4.04 5.06
N GLN A 35 7.65 -3.36 6.14
CA GLN A 35 6.25 -3.23 6.53
C GLN A 35 5.63 -1.98 5.90
N LEU A 36 4.58 -2.19 5.10
CA LEU A 36 3.72 -1.10 4.64
C LEU A 36 2.91 -0.56 5.81
N LYS A 37 2.52 0.73 5.75
CA LYS A 37 1.52 1.24 6.69
C LYS A 37 0.25 0.38 6.57
N PRO A 38 -0.52 0.15 7.64
CA PRO A 38 -1.75 -0.65 7.60
C PRO A 38 -2.69 -0.24 6.47
N ASP A 39 -2.83 1.06 6.22
CA ASP A 39 -3.66 1.60 5.13
C ASP A 39 -3.11 1.23 3.75
N GLU A 40 -1.79 1.33 3.56
CA GLU A 40 -1.13 0.94 2.30
C GLU A 40 -1.19 -0.56 2.07
N LYS A 41 -1.11 -1.36 3.13
CA LYS A 41 -1.29 -2.81 3.09
C LYS A 41 -2.71 -3.17 2.67
N ALA A 42 -3.72 -2.56 3.31
CA ALA A 42 -5.12 -2.77 2.97
C ALA A 42 -5.41 -2.38 1.51
N LEU A 43 -4.87 -1.26 1.05
CA LEU A 43 -5.00 -0.83 -0.34
C LEU A 43 -4.39 -1.86 -1.31
N ARG A 44 -3.20 -2.38 -1.00
CA ARG A 44 -2.53 -3.40 -1.82
C ARG A 44 -3.32 -4.70 -1.88
N ASP A 45 -3.86 -5.13 -0.75
CA ASP A 45 -4.67 -6.35 -0.64
C ASP A 45 -5.99 -6.20 -1.42
N LEU A 46 -6.65 -5.04 -1.32
CA LEU A 46 -7.85 -4.72 -2.11
C LEU A 46 -7.57 -4.69 -3.61
N GLN A 47 -6.48 -4.04 -4.04
CA GLN A 47 -6.07 -4.03 -5.44
C GLN A 47 -5.78 -5.44 -5.97
N LYS A 48 -5.20 -6.30 -5.14
CA LYS A 48 -5.00 -7.72 -5.50
C LYS A 48 -6.34 -8.42 -5.68
N LYS A 49 -7.27 -8.24 -4.75
CA LYS A 49 -8.59 -8.88 -4.82
C LYS A 49 -9.38 -8.43 -6.05
N ILE A 50 -9.31 -7.15 -6.41
CA ILE A 50 -9.94 -6.62 -7.64
C ILE A 50 -9.38 -7.33 -8.87
N ARG A 51 -8.05 -7.40 -9.01
CA ARG A 51 -7.42 -8.07 -10.16
C ARG A 51 -7.78 -9.55 -10.26
N ASP A 52 -7.90 -10.24 -9.13
CA ASP A 52 -8.26 -11.66 -9.11
C ASP A 52 -9.73 -11.84 -9.56
N LEU A 53 -10.64 -10.98 -9.07
CA LEU A 53 -12.05 -10.98 -9.48
C LEU A 53 -12.26 -10.62 -10.95
N GLU A 54 -11.50 -9.65 -11.48
CA GLU A 54 -11.54 -9.27 -12.89
C GLU A 54 -11.17 -10.46 -13.78
N LYS A 55 -10.10 -11.19 -13.42
CA LYS A 55 -9.71 -12.42 -14.12
C LYS A 55 -10.76 -13.52 -14.06
N GLU A 56 -11.37 -13.73 -12.89
CA GLU A 56 -12.46 -14.70 -12.73
C GLU A 56 -13.63 -14.35 -13.65
N ASN A 57 -14.04 -13.08 -13.67
CA ASN A 57 -15.09 -12.59 -14.57
C ASN A 57 -14.74 -12.80 -16.05
N GLU A 58 -13.52 -12.48 -16.47
CA GLU A 58 -13.08 -12.72 -17.85
C GLU A 58 -13.15 -14.20 -18.23
N ILE A 59 -12.77 -15.10 -17.33
CA ILE A 59 -12.83 -16.55 -17.57
C ILE A 59 -14.29 -16.98 -17.72
N LEU A 60 -15.17 -16.52 -16.83
CA LEU A 60 -16.60 -16.82 -16.89
C LEU A 60 -17.23 -16.30 -18.18
N GLU A 61 -16.89 -15.08 -18.60
CA GLU A 61 -17.36 -14.50 -19.86
C GLU A 61 -16.90 -15.33 -21.07
N LYS A 62 -15.61 -15.70 -21.12
CA LYS A 62 -15.07 -16.58 -22.17
C LYS A 62 -15.78 -17.93 -22.19
N ALA A 63 -16.04 -18.52 -21.03
CA ALA A 63 -16.75 -19.79 -20.91
C ALA A 63 -18.20 -19.66 -21.42
N MET A 64 -18.93 -18.62 -21.01
CA MET A 64 -20.28 -18.35 -21.50
C MET A 64 -20.31 -18.19 -23.02
N HIS A 65 -19.37 -17.44 -23.60
CA HIS A 65 -19.26 -17.30 -25.05
C HIS A 65 -18.97 -18.62 -25.76
N TYR A 66 -18.10 -19.46 -25.19
CA TYR A 66 -17.83 -20.80 -25.72
C TYR A 66 -19.09 -21.67 -25.74
N PHE A 67 -19.76 -21.80 -24.59
CA PHE A 67 -20.95 -22.63 -24.46
C PHE A 67 -22.16 -22.11 -25.26
N ALA A 68 -22.28 -20.80 -25.46
CA ALA A 68 -23.32 -20.21 -26.31
C ALA A 68 -23.11 -20.50 -27.80
N LYS A 69 -21.85 -20.62 -28.24
CA LYS A 69 -21.51 -20.95 -29.65
C LYS A 69 -21.66 -22.44 -29.96
N ASP A 70 -21.40 -23.31 -28.99
CA ASP A 70 -21.49 -24.78 -29.12
C ASP A 70 -22.93 -25.30 -29.19
N ARG A 71 -23.92 -24.45 -28.92
CA ARG A 71 -25.36 -24.78 -28.93
C ARG A 71 -25.99 -24.71 -30.33
N ARG A 72 -25.20 -24.79 -31.42
CA ARG A 72 -25.65 -24.82 -32.83
C ARG A 72 -25.37 -26.17 -33.48
#